data_AF-V5B8F6-F1
#
_entry.id   AF-V5B8F6-F1
#
_cell.length_a   1.000
_cell.length_b   1.000
_cell.length_c   1.000
_cell.angle_alpha   90.00
_cell.angle_beta   90.00
_cell.angle_gamma   90.00
#
_symmetry.space_group_name_H-M   'P 1'
#
loop_
_entity.id
_entity.type
_entity.pdbx_description
1 polymer ?
#
loop_
_entity_poly.entity_id
_entity_poly.type
_entity_poly.pdbx_seq_one_letter_code
_entity_poly.pdbx_strand_id
1 'polypeptide(L)'
;MDEYLGVNATVTGAATKSESSGGITFKGRGAWAEWPVGKQGENQLYHFANYNFTLVATVSIHGEKKRDTPIPLMGVRADSDGGTKLMELSYDSGKKWQALCCDGTTKRLKSTWDPETQYQVAIVLQNGTQGSVYVDGQRVCESVQSNFENAESKGISHFYIGGDGGNAENTAGDEDVSVTVTNVLLYNRPMKFTGGSAELEEDIASPSKASVEQVPTALSSHAVGEKTGDAGTMSESGLLPSLLLLLLGLWVFAAL
;
A
#
# COMPACT_ATOMS: atom_id res chain seq x y z
N MET A 1 0.93 -11.79 -17.57
CA MET A 1 0.85 -13.22 -17.21
C MET A 1 1.77 -13.43 -16.04
N ASP A 2 1.35 -14.24 -15.06
CA ASP A 2 2.22 -14.66 -13.98
C ASP A 2 3.29 -15.61 -14.53
N GLU A 3 4.55 -15.19 -14.43
CA GLU A 3 5.70 -15.96 -14.93
C GLU A 3 5.93 -17.24 -14.13
N TYR A 4 5.42 -17.32 -12.90
CA TYR A 4 5.49 -18.51 -12.05
C TYR A 4 4.30 -19.46 -12.22
N LEU A 5 3.43 -19.20 -13.22
CA LEU A 5 2.26 -20.02 -13.54
C LEU A 5 1.29 -20.22 -12.37
N GLY A 6 1.27 -19.28 -11.41
CA GLY A 6 0.33 -19.25 -10.31
C GLY A 6 -0.97 -18.60 -10.73
N VAL A 7 -1.17 -17.35 -10.31
CA VAL A 7 -2.43 -16.63 -10.51
C VAL A 7 -2.17 -15.38 -11.33
N ASN A 8 -2.87 -15.24 -12.45
CA ASN A 8 -2.78 -14.05 -13.29
C ASN A 8 -3.50 -12.85 -12.65
N ALA A 9 -2.95 -11.66 -12.85
CA ALA A 9 -3.69 -10.43 -12.64
C ALA A 9 -4.64 -10.14 -13.83
N THR A 10 -5.81 -9.58 -13.54
CA THR A 10 -6.81 -9.16 -14.53
C THR A 10 -6.67 -7.66 -14.78
N VAL A 11 -6.41 -7.27 -16.03
CA VAL A 11 -6.29 -5.87 -16.43
C VAL A 11 -7.64 -5.35 -16.93
N THR A 12 -8.03 -4.17 -16.48
CA THR A 12 -9.27 -3.48 -16.86
C THR A 12 -8.97 -2.06 -17.33
N GLY A 13 -9.79 -1.53 -18.24
CA GLY A 13 -9.72 -0.15 -18.71
C GLY A 13 -8.65 0.08 -19.79
N ALA A 14 -8.26 1.34 -19.98
CA ALA A 14 -7.29 1.74 -20.99
C ALA A 14 -5.86 1.40 -20.54
N ALA A 15 -5.46 0.16 -20.80
CA ALA A 15 -4.14 -0.37 -20.50
C ALA A 15 -3.48 -0.94 -21.76
N THR A 16 -2.21 -0.59 -21.99
CA THR A 16 -1.44 -1.06 -23.15
C THR A 16 -0.11 -1.65 -22.71
N LYS A 17 0.44 -2.55 -23.52
CA LYS A 17 1.79 -3.07 -23.29
C LYS A 17 2.81 -1.95 -23.52
N SER A 18 3.78 -1.82 -22.63
CA SER A 18 4.92 -0.93 -22.80
C SER A 18 5.99 -1.63 -23.64
N GLU A 19 6.11 -1.24 -24.90
CA GLU A 19 7.03 -1.86 -25.88
C GLU A 19 8.51 -1.78 -25.46
N SER A 20 8.91 -0.73 -24.73
CA SER A 20 10.30 -0.49 -24.34
C SER A 20 10.72 -1.17 -23.03
N SER A 21 9.76 -1.57 -22.17
CA SER A 21 10.05 -1.98 -20.79
C SER A 21 9.47 -3.33 -20.39
N GLY A 22 8.61 -3.94 -21.23
CA GLY A 22 7.95 -5.21 -20.92
C GLY A 22 6.81 -5.11 -19.89
N GLY A 23 6.46 -3.91 -19.44
CA GLY A 23 5.39 -3.64 -18.48
C GLY A 23 4.04 -3.30 -19.11
N ILE A 24 3.15 -2.76 -18.27
CA ILE A 24 1.83 -2.25 -18.67
C ILE A 24 1.73 -0.77 -18.36
N THR A 25 1.25 0.01 -19.33
CA THR A 25 0.91 1.42 -19.16
C THR A 25 -0.59 1.56 -18.95
N PHE A 26 -0.99 2.08 -17.78
CA PHE A 26 -2.37 2.39 -17.43
C PHE A 26 -2.62 3.88 -17.69
N LYS A 27 -3.67 4.20 -18.44
CA LYS A 27 -4.01 5.57 -18.82
C LYS A 27 -5.43 5.92 -18.38
N GLY A 28 -5.56 7.06 -17.69
CA GLY A 28 -6.85 7.57 -17.25
C GLY A 28 -7.50 6.75 -16.12
N ARG A 29 -8.59 7.30 -15.59
CA ARG A 29 -9.33 6.69 -14.47
C ARG A 29 -10.03 5.41 -14.91
N GLY A 30 -10.00 4.39 -14.05
CA GLY A 30 -10.59 3.08 -14.32
C GLY A 30 -9.67 2.11 -15.08
N ALA A 31 -8.46 2.53 -15.47
CA ALA A 31 -7.40 1.64 -15.90
C ALA A 31 -6.63 1.10 -14.69
N TRP A 32 -6.58 -0.23 -14.52
CA TRP A 32 -5.90 -0.87 -13.41
C TRP A 32 -5.74 -2.37 -13.63
N ALA A 33 -4.96 -3.03 -12.76
CA ALA A 33 -4.88 -4.48 -12.68
C ALA A 33 -5.28 -4.98 -11.29
N GLU A 34 -6.13 -6.00 -11.24
CA GLU A 34 -6.51 -6.75 -10.04
C GLU A 34 -5.67 -8.01 -9.94
N TRP A 35 -4.92 -8.21 -8.85
CA TRP A 35 -4.22 -9.47 -8.57
C TRP A 35 -4.87 -10.16 -7.37
N PRO A 36 -5.71 -11.21 -7.59
CA PRO A 36 -6.58 -11.72 -6.54
C PRO A 36 -5.83 -12.52 -5.47
N VAL A 37 -6.35 -12.47 -4.23
CA VAL A 37 -5.90 -13.22 -3.06
C VAL A 37 -7.06 -14.05 -2.51
N GLY A 38 -7.92 -13.47 -1.67
CA GLY A 38 -9.11 -14.13 -1.13
C GLY A 38 -10.24 -14.31 -2.16
N LYS A 39 -10.29 -13.48 -3.21
CA LYS A 39 -11.27 -13.60 -4.30
C LYS A 39 -11.10 -14.88 -5.16
N GLN A 40 -10.08 -15.70 -4.92
CA GLN A 40 -9.83 -16.94 -5.66
C GLN A 40 -10.83 -18.07 -5.34
N GLY A 41 -11.70 -17.91 -4.33
CA GLY A 41 -12.68 -18.92 -3.95
C GLY A 41 -12.10 -19.95 -2.97
N GLU A 42 -12.33 -21.25 -3.22
CA GLU A 42 -11.88 -22.34 -2.33
C GLU A 42 -10.36 -22.54 -2.34
N ASN A 43 -9.71 -22.39 -3.50
CA ASN A 43 -8.27 -22.58 -3.65
C ASN A 43 -7.55 -21.23 -3.70
N GLN A 44 -7.16 -20.72 -2.53
CA GLN A 44 -6.48 -19.43 -2.38
C GLN A 44 -4.95 -19.60 -2.33
N LEU A 45 -4.30 -19.66 -3.49
CA LEU A 45 -2.84 -19.87 -3.58
C LEU A 45 -2.05 -18.79 -2.81
N TYR A 46 -2.60 -17.57 -2.72
CA TYR A 46 -1.96 -16.44 -2.06
C TYR A 46 -2.47 -16.16 -0.64
N HIS A 47 -3.13 -17.14 -0.01
CA HIS A 47 -3.64 -17.00 1.37
C HIS A 47 -2.56 -16.55 2.38
N PHE A 48 -1.29 -16.86 2.11
CA PHE A 48 -0.15 -16.39 2.92
C PHE A 48 -0.12 -14.86 3.10
N ALA A 49 -0.64 -14.10 2.13
CA ALA A 49 -0.62 -12.64 2.14
C ALA A 49 -1.44 -12.05 3.29
N ASN A 50 -2.39 -12.80 3.85
CA ASN A 50 -3.10 -12.38 5.06
C ASN A 50 -2.17 -12.23 6.27
N TYR A 51 -1.00 -12.87 6.26
CA TYR A 51 -0.08 -12.86 7.40
C TYR A 51 1.21 -12.12 7.07
N ASN A 52 1.84 -12.47 5.95
CA ASN A 52 3.16 -11.98 5.60
C ASN A 52 3.30 -11.85 4.09
N PHE A 53 3.61 -10.65 3.61
CA PHE A 53 4.02 -10.47 2.23
C PHE A 53 4.91 -9.26 2.02
N THR A 54 5.57 -9.25 0.86
CA THR A 54 6.15 -8.04 0.27
C THR A 54 5.69 -7.96 -1.19
N LEU A 55 4.99 -6.89 -1.54
CA LEU A 55 4.62 -6.56 -2.92
C LEU A 55 5.55 -5.45 -3.40
N VAL A 56 6.25 -5.66 -4.51
CA VAL A 56 7.20 -4.70 -5.09
C VAL A 56 6.80 -4.43 -6.54
N ALA A 57 6.98 -3.20 -7.00
CA ALA A 57 6.88 -2.86 -8.41
C ALA A 57 7.89 -1.76 -8.78
N THR A 58 8.21 -1.66 -10.06
CA THR A 58 8.87 -0.49 -10.63
C THR A 58 7.84 0.35 -11.37
N VAL A 59 7.79 1.64 -11.09
CA VAL A 59 6.75 2.53 -11.60
C VAL A 59 7.35 3.79 -12.22
N SER A 60 6.70 4.29 -13.26
CA SER A 60 7.04 5.59 -13.85
C SER A 60 5.75 6.34 -14.20
N ILE A 61 5.67 7.59 -13.79
CA ILE A 61 4.50 8.46 -13.96
C ILE A 61 4.77 9.39 -15.13
N HIS A 62 3.83 9.47 -16.07
CA HIS A 62 3.92 10.26 -17.29
C HIS A 62 2.81 11.31 -17.33
N GLY A 63 3.16 12.48 -17.86
CA GLY A 63 2.25 13.62 -17.93
C GLY A 63 2.14 14.41 -16.63
N GLU A 64 1.33 15.46 -16.65
CA GLU A 64 1.11 16.33 -15.50
C GLU A 64 -0.35 16.28 -15.06
N LYS A 65 -0.53 15.99 -13.78
CA LYS A 65 -1.84 15.88 -13.17
C LYS A 65 -2.37 17.25 -12.80
N LYS A 66 -3.58 17.58 -13.23
CA LYS A 66 -4.18 18.92 -13.02
C LYS A 66 -5.10 18.98 -11.81
N ARG A 67 -5.58 17.84 -11.31
CA ARG A 67 -6.55 17.77 -10.21
C ARG A 67 -5.92 17.41 -8.88
N ASP A 68 -6.49 17.90 -7.80
CA ASP A 68 -5.94 17.65 -6.46
C ASP A 68 -6.29 16.27 -5.88
N THR A 69 -7.28 15.57 -6.43
CA THR A 69 -7.67 14.21 -5.97
C THR A 69 -6.54 13.20 -6.21
N PRO A 70 -5.90 12.60 -5.19
CA PRO A 70 -4.78 11.67 -5.38
C PRO A 70 -5.12 10.49 -6.30
N ILE A 71 -4.17 10.06 -7.13
CA ILE A 71 -4.30 8.90 -8.01
C ILE A 71 -3.64 7.70 -7.32
N PRO A 72 -4.41 6.62 -7.04
CA PRO A 72 -3.87 5.36 -6.56
C PRO A 72 -2.89 4.75 -7.55
N LEU A 73 -1.78 4.22 -7.05
CA LEU A 73 -0.77 3.58 -7.88
C LEU A 73 -0.59 2.10 -7.54
N MET A 74 -0.54 1.76 -6.26
CA MET A 74 -0.44 0.38 -5.81
C MET A 74 -1.02 0.23 -4.41
N GLY A 75 -1.76 -0.83 -4.14
CA GLY A 75 -2.32 -1.03 -2.82
C GLY A 75 -2.98 -2.37 -2.58
N VAL A 76 -3.61 -2.46 -1.41
CA VAL A 76 -4.17 -3.68 -0.85
C VAL A 76 -5.63 -3.42 -0.49
N ARG A 77 -6.54 -4.21 -1.08
CA ARG A 77 -7.93 -4.25 -0.67
C ARG A 77 -8.18 -5.43 0.26
N ALA A 78 -8.99 -5.18 1.28
CA ALA A 78 -9.44 -6.17 2.23
C ALA A 78 -10.96 -6.25 2.27
N ASP A 79 -11.48 -7.19 3.06
CA ASP A 79 -12.85 -7.69 3.02
C ASP A 79 -13.18 -8.49 1.76
N SER A 80 -14.14 -9.42 1.87
CA SER A 80 -14.51 -10.36 0.81
C SER A 80 -14.79 -9.74 -0.56
N ASP A 81 -15.30 -8.51 -0.61
CA ASP A 81 -15.59 -7.77 -1.85
C ASP A 81 -14.50 -6.74 -2.23
N GLY A 82 -13.55 -6.46 -1.34
CA GLY A 82 -12.56 -5.40 -1.50
C GLY A 82 -13.06 -4.00 -1.12
N GLY A 83 -14.12 -3.91 -0.31
CA GLY A 83 -14.70 -2.65 0.14
C GLY A 83 -13.71 -1.79 0.95
N THR A 84 -12.80 -2.41 1.70
CA THR A 84 -11.84 -1.70 2.56
C THR A 84 -10.48 -1.53 1.88
N LYS A 85 -9.93 -0.32 1.95
CA LYS A 85 -8.56 0.00 1.52
C LYS A 85 -7.64 -0.12 2.74
N LEU A 86 -6.76 -1.12 2.74
CA LEU A 86 -5.90 -1.42 3.88
C LEU A 86 -4.61 -0.59 3.86
N MET A 87 -3.95 -0.55 2.71
CA MET A 87 -2.74 0.22 2.46
C MET A 87 -2.73 0.68 1.00
N GLU A 88 -2.19 1.86 0.76
CA GLU A 88 -2.09 2.43 -0.59
C GLU A 88 -0.88 3.32 -0.71
N LEU A 89 -0.21 3.26 -1.86
CA LEU A 89 0.64 4.33 -2.35
C LEU A 89 -0.10 5.05 -3.48
N SER A 90 -0.18 6.37 -3.37
CA SER A 90 -0.81 7.28 -4.33
C SER A 90 0.05 8.51 -4.56
N TYR A 91 -0.33 9.31 -5.56
CA TYR A 91 0.35 10.56 -5.86
C TYR A 91 -0.61 11.69 -6.23
N ASP A 92 -0.20 12.93 -5.98
CA ASP A 92 -1.04 14.11 -6.22
C ASP A 92 -0.53 15.05 -7.33
N SER A 93 -1.31 16.12 -7.60
CA SER A 93 -1.00 17.17 -8.58
C SER A 93 0.22 18.00 -8.19
N GLY A 94 0.55 18.06 -6.90
CA GLY A 94 1.74 18.73 -6.38
C GLY A 94 3.01 17.89 -6.50
N LYS A 95 2.96 16.80 -7.29
CA LYS A 95 4.02 15.82 -7.46
C LYS A 95 4.48 15.17 -6.15
N LYS A 96 3.59 15.02 -5.17
CA LYS A 96 3.93 14.36 -3.89
C LYS A 96 3.49 12.91 -3.89
N TRP A 97 4.26 12.09 -3.18
CA TRP A 97 3.82 10.76 -2.77
C TRP A 97 2.96 10.85 -1.51
N GLN A 98 1.89 10.07 -1.49
CA GLN A 98 1.04 9.89 -0.33
C GLN A 98 0.88 8.39 -0.07
N ALA A 99 0.95 8.00 1.20
CA ALA A 99 0.67 6.63 1.61
C ALA A 99 -0.46 6.58 2.63
N LEU A 100 -1.43 5.71 2.38
CA LEU A 100 -2.36 5.24 3.40
C LEU A 100 -1.71 4.09 4.17
N CYS A 101 -1.59 4.27 5.47
CA CYS A 101 -1.03 3.31 6.41
C CYS A 101 -2.06 2.27 6.88
N CYS A 102 -1.57 1.13 7.36
CA CYS A 102 -2.39 0.04 7.88
C CYS A 102 -3.22 0.42 9.11
N ASP A 103 -2.84 1.49 9.81
CA ASP A 103 -3.58 2.10 10.93
C ASP A 103 -4.59 3.17 10.48
N GLY A 104 -4.81 3.32 9.17
CA GLY A 104 -5.71 4.30 8.58
C GLY A 104 -5.15 5.72 8.53
N THR A 105 -3.93 5.98 9.02
CA THR A 105 -3.32 7.31 8.89
C THR A 105 -2.80 7.53 7.47
N THR A 106 -2.76 8.78 7.05
CA THR A 106 -2.20 9.16 5.75
C THR A 106 -0.92 9.96 5.98
N LYS A 107 0.15 9.56 5.30
CA LYS A 107 1.46 10.23 5.34
C LYS A 107 1.81 10.75 3.96
N ARG A 108 2.47 11.91 3.90
CA ARG A 108 2.88 12.55 2.64
C ARG A 108 4.38 12.83 2.68
N LEU A 109 5.08 12.47 1.62
CA LEU A 109 6.51 12.76 1.48
C LEU A 109 6.73 14.23 1.24
N LYS A 110 7.77 14.79 1.86
CA LYS A 110 8.21 16.16 1.59
C LYS A 110 8.90 16.27 0.23
N SER A 111 9.57 15.22 -0.23
CA SER A 111 10.14 15.17 -1.59
C SER A 111 9.04 15.06 -2.65
N THR A 112 9.37 15.48 -3.87
CA THR A 112 8.52 15.28 -5.03
C THR A 112 8.97 14.06 -5.83
N TRP A 113 8.06 13.50 -6.62
CA TRP A 113 8.44 12.65 -7.74
C TRP A 113 8.66 13.49 -9.00
N ASP A 114 9.44 12.93 -9.92
CA ASP A 114 9.77 13.51 -11.20
C ASP A 114 9.10 12.70 -12.33
N PRO A 115 8.47 13.37 -13.31
CA PRO A 115 7.90 12.69 -14.47
C PRO A 115 8.95 11.85 -15.20
N GLU A 116 8.51 10.75 -15.81
CA GLU A 116 9.33 9.83 -16.61
C GLU A 116 10.50 9.17 -15.84
N THR A 117 10.59 9.41 -14.53
CA THR A 117 11.55 8.77 -13.65
C THR A 117 11.00 7.45 -13.15
N GLN A 118 11.88 6.46 -13.00
CA GLN A 118 11.53 5.15 -12.45
C GLN A 118 11.76 5.13 -10.95
N TYR A 119 10.75 4.67 -10.23
CA TYR A 119 10.78 4.49 -8.77
C TYR A 119 10.51 3.03 -8.44
N GLN A 120 11.24 2.50 -7.46
CA GLN A 120 10.89 1.22 -6.85
C GLN A 120 9.92 1.47 -5.70
N VAL A 121 8.75 0.85 -5.74
CA VAL A 121 7.74 0.98 -4.70
C VAL A 121 7.48 -0.37 -4.04
N ALA A 122 7.21 -0.37 -2.74
CA ALA A 122 6.90 -1.60 -2.04
C ALA A 122 5.85 -1.42 -0.93
N ILE A 123 5.05 -2.46 -0.72
CA ILE A 123 4.16 -2.61 0.43
C ILE A 123 4.54 -3.90 1.14
N VAL A 124 4.74 -3.81 2.46
CA VAL A 124 5.09 -4.95 3.31
C VAL A 124 4.02 -5.12 4.37
N LEU A 125 3.52 -6.34 4.54
CA LEU A 125 2.74 -6.74 5.70
C LEU A 125 3.53 -7.78 6.49
N GLN A 126 3.58 -7.59 7.80
CA GLN A 126 4.22 -8.50 8.74
C GLN A 126 3.24 -8.84 9.86
N ASN A 127 3.18 -10.14 10.21
CA ASN A 127 2.34 -10.66 11.29
C ASN A 127 0.84 -10.31 11.17
N GLY A 128 0.36 -10.04 9.96
CA GLY A 128 -1.03 -9.70 9.65
C GLY A 128 -1.47 -8.29 10.10
N THR A 129 -0.65 -7.55 10.84
CA THR A 129 -1.05 -6.28 11.47
C THR A 129 -0.02 -5.16 11.31
N GLN A 130 1.23 -5.48 11.00
CA GLN A 130 2.28 -4.46 10.85
C GLN A 130 2.47 -4.16 9.37
N GLY A 131 2.02 -2.98 8.94
CA GLY A 131 2.10 -2.55 7.56
C GLY A 131 3.12 -1.44 7.34
N SER A 132 3.86 -1.49 6.24
CA SER A 132 4.77 -0.42 5.83
C SER A 132 4.80 -0.22 4.31
N VAL A 133 4.99 1.03 3.90
CA VAL A 133 5.02 1.46 2.48
C VAL A 133 6.35 2.16 2.20
N TYR A 134 6.94 1.87 1.05
CA TYR A 134 8.27 2.34 0.67
C TYR A 134 8.29 2.93 -0.74
N VAL A 135 9.14 3.94 -0.93
CA VAL A 135 9.55 4.51 -2.22
C VAL A 135 11.08 4.55 -2.21
N ASP A 136 11.72 3.93 -3.21
CA ASP A 136 13.17 3.73 -3.34
C ASP A 136 13.84 3.21 -2.05
N GLY A 137 13.15 2.30 -1.37
CA GLY A 137 13.60 1.71 -0.11
C GLY A 137 13.51 2.65 1.09
N GLN A 138 13.11 3.91 0.93
CA GLN A 138 12.80 4.82 2.03
C GLN A 138 11.38 4.54 2.53
N ARG A 139 11.23 4.39 3.85
CA ARG A 139 9.95 4.10 4.49
C ARG A 139 9.10 5.36 4.58
N VAL A 140 8.01 5.39 3.84
CA VAL A 140 7.01 6.48 3.84
C VAL A 140 6.07 6.38 5.04
N CYS A 141 5.73 5.14 5.37
CA CYS A 141 4.70 4.80 6.34
C CYS A 141 5.11 3.53 7.07
N GLU A 142 4.86 3.50 8.38
CA GLU A 142 4.99 2.31 9.22
C GLU A 142 3.90 2.34 10.28
N SER A 143 3.28 1.19 10.50
CA SER A 143 2.26 0.99 11.53
C SER A 143 2.61 -0.27 12.31
N VAL A 144 2.66 -0.14 13.64
CA VAL A 144 2.98 -1.25 14.56
C VAL A 144 1.73 -2.08 14.86
N GLN A 145 0.55 -1.51 14.65
CA GLN A 145 -0.73 -2.17 14.80
C GLN A 145 -1.69 -1.65 13.75
N SER A 146 -2.40 -2.58 13.10
CA SER A 146 -3.43 -2.25 12.14
C SER A 146 -4.78 -2.09 12.84
N ASN A 147 -5.65 -1.25 12.26
CA ASN A 147 -7.08 -1.26 12.58
C ASN A 147 -7.81 -2.45 11.94
N PHE A 148 -7.08 -3.27 11.19
CA PHE A 148 -7.57 -4.43 10.48
C PHE A 148 -7.59 -5.68 11.35
N GLU A 149 -8.73 -6.36 11.35
CA GLU A 149 -8.87 -7.68 11.95
C GLU A 149 -8.79 -8.75 10.86
N ASN A 150 -7.78 -9.61 10.93
CA ASN A 150 -7.55 -10.68 9.97
C ASN A 150 -8.43 -11.92 10.24
N ALA A 151 -9.75 -11.72 10.34
CA ALA A 151 -10.72 -12.81 10.36
C ALA A 151 -10.99 -13.29 8.92
N GLU A 152 -11.39 -14.55 8.72
CA GLU A 152 -11.57 -15.13 7.37
C GLU A 152 -12.53 -14.33 6.46
N SER A 153 -13.53 -13.64 7.01
CA SER A 153 -14.44 -12.77 6.24
C SER A 153 -13.88 -11.38 5.91
N LYS A 154 -12.79 -10.99 6.58
CA LYS A 154 -12.16 -9.67 6.47
C LYS A 154 -10.82 -9.72 5.74
N GLY A 155 -10.27 -10.91 5.43
CA GLY A 155 -8.97 -11.09 4.78
C GLY A 155 -8.74 -10.28 3.49
N ILE A 156 -7.49 -10.24 3.05
CA ILE A 156 -7.09 -9.54 1.82
C ILE A 156 -7.82 -10.14 0.62
N SER A 157 -8.54 -9.31 -0.13
CA SER A 157 -9.24 -9.73 -1.33
C SER A 157 -8.33 -9.74 -2.55
N HIS A 158 -7.57 -8.66 -2.76
CA HIS A 158 -6.70 -8.48 -3.91
C HIS A 158 -5.69 -7.36 -3.69
N PHE A 159 -4.62 -7.41 -4.49
CA PHE A 159 -3.76 -6.27 -4.75
C PHE A 159 -4.29 -5.51 -5.98
N TYR A 160 -4.11 -4.20 -5.98
CA TYR A 160 -4.38 -3.37 -7.16
C TYR A 160 -3.12 -2.62 -7.59
N ILE A 161 -2.97 -2.48 -8.91
CA ILE A 161 -1.77 -1.93 -9.55
C ILE A 161 -2.21 -0.98 -10.66
N GLY A 162 -1.55 0.18 -10.77
CA GLY A 162 -1.81 1.22 -11.76
C GLY A 162 -3.03 2.10 -11.47
N GLY A 163 -3.97 1.61 -10.67
CA GLY A 163 -5.20 2.30 -10.25
C GLY A 163 -6.01 1.40 -9.29
N ASP A 164 -7.11 1.90 -8.72
CA ASP A 164 -7.90 1.21 -7.69
C ASP A 164 -9.29 0.73 -8.13
N GLY A 165 -9.57 0.75 -9.45
CA GLY A 165 -10.85 0.32 -10.01
C GLY A 165 -12.03 1.27 -9.78
N GLY A 166 -11.81 2.50 -9.30
CA GLY A 166 -12.87 3.50 -9.16
C GLY A 166 -13.58 3.85 -10.48
N ASN A 167 -14.89 4.11 -10.42
CA ASN A 167 -15.76 4.31 -11.59
C ASN A 167 -15.25 5.45 -12.53
N ALA A 168 -15.21 5.16 -13.83
CA ALA A 168 -14.85 6.09 -14.89
C ALA A 168 -16.02 7.00 -15.35
N GLU A 169 -17.27 6.64 -15.06
CA GLU A 169 -18.45 7.21 -15.74
C GLU A 169 -18.76 8.69 -15.49
N ASN A 170 -18.24 9.33 -14.43
CA ASN A 170 -18.73 10.68 -14.05
C ASN A 170 -17.63 11.74 -13.85
N THR A 171 -16.45 11.53 -14.42
CA THR A 171 -15.37 12.52 -14.34
C THR A 171 -14.57 12.49 -15.62
N ALA A 172 -14.83 13.40 -16.56
CA ALA A 172 -13.83 13.81 -17.55
C ALA A 172 -12.60 14.22 -16.73
N GLY A 173 -11.48 13.51 -16.76
CA GLY A 173 -10.44 13.73 -15.74
C GLY A 173 -9.13 13.02 -15.99
N ASP A 174 -8.08 13.83 -16.16
CA ASP A 174 -6.66 13.45 -16.26
C ASP A 174 -6.35 12.38 -17.33
N GLU A 175 -6.99 12.47 -18.50
CA GLU A 175 -6.66 11.65 -19.67
C GLU A 175 -5.19 11.80 -20.13
N ASP A 176 -4.52 12.87 -19.71
CA ASP A 176 -3.12 13.13 -20.04
C ASP A 176 -2.12 12.44 -19.09
N VAL A 177 -2.59 11.83 -17.99
CA VAL A 177 -1.73 11.15 -17.02
C VAL A 177 -1.77 9.64 -17.24
N SER A 178 -0.59 9.02 -17.25
CA SER A 178 -0.47 7.57 -17.31
C SER A 178 0.64 7.06 -16.40
N VAL A 179 0.54 5.80 -15.99
CA VAL A 179 1.55 5.13 -15.16
C VAL A 179 2.00 3.88 -15.89
N THR A 180 3.30 3.74 -16.10
CA THR A 180 3.90 2.47 -16.52
C THR A 180 4.32 1.69 -15.28
N VAL A 181 3.89 0.43 -15.20
CA VAL A 181 4.30 -0.49 -14.14
C VAL A 181 5.01 -1.69 -14.75
N THR A 182 6.18 -2.02 -14.21
CA THR A 182 7.02 -3.16 -14.59
C THR A 182 7.43 -3.94 -13.34
N ASN A 183 7.85 -5.19 -13.53
CA ASN A 183 8.49 -6.01 -12.49
C ASN A 183 7.68 -6.09 -11.19
N VAL A 184 6.39 -6.43 -11.30
CA VAL A 184 5.55 -6.64 -10.12
C VAL A 184 5.89 -7.99 -9.49
N LEU A 185 6.36 -7.98 -8.25
CA LEU A 185 6.87 -9.14 -7.54
C LEU A 185 6.12 -9.32 -6.21
N LEU A 186 5.67 -10.54 -5.93
CA LEU A 186 5.02 -10.90 -4.68
C LEU A 186 5.86 -11.94 -3.93
N TYR A 187 6.29 -11.59 -2.72
CA TYR A 187 7.01 -12.49 -1.82
C TYR A 187 6.11 -12.90 -0.66
N ASN A 188 6.22 -14.15 -0.23
CA ASN A 188 5.50 -14.72 0.92
C ASN A 188 6.15 -14.44 2.28
N ARG A 189 6.96 -13.37 2.36
CA ARG A 189 7.69 -12.98 3.57
C ARG A 189 7.89 -11.46 3.61
N PRO A 190 8.01 -10.87 4.81
CA PRO A 190 8.40 -9.48 4.92
C PRO A 190 9.88 -9.30 4.52
N MET A 191 10.17 -8.26 3.76
CA MET A 191 11.52 -7.84 3.42
C MET A 191 11.89 -6.58 4.19
N LYS A 192 13.19 -6.41 4.46
CA LYS A 192 13.74 -5.20 5.07
C LYS A 192 14.39 -4.34 3.99
N PHE A 193 14.07 -3.06 3.98
CA PHE A 193 14.68 -2.08 3.10
C PHE A 193 15.67 -1.22 3.91
N THR A 194 16.78 -0.84 3.29
CA THR A 194 17.88 -0.13 3.96
C THR A 194 17.82 1.40 3.82
N GLY A 195 16.79 1.94 3.16
CA GLY A 195 16.69 3.38 2.86
C GLY A 195 16.31 4.28 4.03
N GLY A 196 16.10 3.74 5.23
CA GLY A 196 15.71 4.52 6.41
C GLY A 196 14.27 5.03 6.35
N SER A 197 13.94 6.03 7.15
CA SER A 197 12.63 6.71 7.14
C SER A 197 12.66 7.92 6.21
N ALA A 198 11.61 8.10 5.41
CA ALA A 198 11.45 9.27 4.56
C ALA A 198 11.16 10.53 5.39
N GLU A 199 11.53 11.70 4.85
CA GLU A 199 11.11 12.99 5.42
C GLU A 199 9.67 13.28 4.99
N LEU A 200 8.79 13.44 5.98
CA LEU A 200 7.35 13.63 5.77
C LEU A 200 6.97 15.10 5.94
N GLU A 201 5.90 15.54 5.29
CA GLU A 201 5.30 16.83 5.61
C GLU A 201 4.77 16.81 7.05
N GLU A 202 4.94 17.91 7.78
CA GLU A 202 4.28 18.07 9.07
C GLU A 202 2.77 18.03 8.84
N ASP A 203 2.06 17.39 9.78
CA ASP A 203 0.62 17.26 9.75
C ASP A 203 0.00 18.66 9.88
N ILE A 204 -0.20 19.37 8.76
CA ILE A 204 -0.97 20.61 8.76
C ILE A 204 -2.40 20.18 8.96
N ALA A 205 -2.78 20.09 10.23
CA ALA A 205 -4.11 19.78 10.69
C ALA A 205 -5.18 20.39 9.77
N SER A 206 -6.06 19.52 9.27
CA SER A 206 -7.28 19.89 8.55
C SER A 206 -7.92 21.16 9.11
N PRO A 207 -8.09 22.23 8.31
CA PRO A 207 -8.94 23.35 8.72
C PRO A 207 -10.38 23.01 8.35
N SER A 208 -11.17 22.51 9.30
CA SER A 208 -12.60 22.82 9.42
C SER A 208 -13.20 22.11 10.64
N LYS A 209 -13.04 22.72 11.82
CA LYS A 209 -14.18 22.81 12.75
C LYS A 209 -14.77 24.21 12.56
N ALA A 210 -15.61 24.35 11.54
CA ALA A 210 -16.52 25.47 11.45
C ALA A 210 -17.59 25.31 12.54
N SER A 211 -17.58 26.25 13.48
CA SER A 211 -18.71 26.79 14.24
C SER A 211 -19.77 25.80 14.74
N VAL A 212 -19.68 25.45 16.03
CA VAL A 212 -20.89 25.16 16.81
C VAL A 212 -21.09 26.30 17.79
N GLU A 213 -22.15 27.03 17.49
CA GLU A 213 -22.78 28.11 18.25
C GLU A 213 -22.93 27.74 19.73
N GLN A 214 -22.58 28.69 20.60
CA GLN A 214 -22.71 28.55 22.04
C GLN A 214 -24.19 28.60 22.45
N VAL A 215 -24.64 27.60 23.20
CA VAL A 215 -25.83 27.68 24.06
C VAL A 215 -25.38 27.37 25.49
N PRO A 216 -25.58 28.29 26.47
CA PRO A 216 -25.11 28.06 27.82
C PRO A 216 -26.14 27.27 28.61
N THR A 217 -25.72 26.22 29.30
CA THR A 217 -26.48 25.70 30.45
C THR A 217 -25.51 25.23 31.51
N ALA A 218 -25.58 25.90 32.66
CA ALA A 218 -24.82 25.63 33.85
C ALA A 218 -25.17 24.26 34.45
N LEU A 219 -24.19 23.60 35.08
CA LEU A 219 -24.33 23.09 36.45
C LEU A 219 -22.97 22.61 37.00
N SER A 220 -22.76 23.01 38.25
CA SER A 220 -21.64 22.72 39.14
C SER A 220 -21.59 21.24 39.56
N SER A 221 -20.39 20.65 39.70
CA SER A 221 -19.87 20.24 41.01
C SER A 221 -18.51 19.52 40.95
N HIS A 222 -17.56 20.11 41.68
CA HIS A 222 -16.51 19.56 42.54
C HIS A 222 -15.77 18.25 42.23
N ALA A 223 -14.44 18.42 42.22
CA ALA A 223 -13.35 17.44 42.22
C ALA A 223 -13.16 16.70 43.55
N VAL A 224 -12.63 15.47 43.46
CA VAL A 224 -11.65 14.76 44.33
C VAL A 224 -11.17 13.57 43.46
N GLY A 225 -9.91 13.13 43.30
CA GLY A 225 -8.66 13.30 44.04
C GLY A 225 -7.99 11.91 44.24
N GLU A 226 -6.85 11.71 43.57
CA GLU A 226 -5.69 10.84 43.90
C GLU A 226 -5.61 9.30 43.67
N LYS A 227 -4.59 8.96 42.84
CA LYS A 227 -3.45 8.00 42.96
C LYS A 227 -3.61 6.56 43.49
N THR A 228 -2.96 5.60 42.82
CA THR A 228 -1.62 5.00 43.13
C THR A 228 -1.35 3.74 42.29
N GLY A 229 -0.16 3.61 41.68
CA GLY A 229 0.79 2.49 41.92
C GLY A 229 0.71 1.41 40.81
N ASP A 230 1.70 0.60 40.44
CA ASP A 230 3.14 0.47 40.68
C ASP A 230 3.68 -0.61 39.70
N ALA A 231 5.00 -0.57 39.42
CA ALA A 231 5.96 -1.62 39.04
C ALA A 231 5.63 -2.79 38.09
N GLY A 232 6.59 -3.09 37.20
CA GLY A 232 6.77 -4.43 36.64
C GLY A 232 7.69 -4.54 35.41
N THR A 233 9.00 -4.55 35.62
CA THR A 233 10.03 -4.95 34.65
C THR A 233 10.09 -6.47 34.44
N MET A 234 10.32 -6.95 33.21
CA MET A 234 11.23 -8.09 32.98
C MET A 234 11.69 -8.21 31.52
N SER A 235 13.01 -8.23 31.37
CA SER A 235 13.81 -8.64 30.20
C SER A 235 13.91 -10.16 30.13
N GLU A 236 14.03 -10.75 28.93
CA GLU A 236 15.09 -11.74 28.68
C GLU A 236 15.31 -12.05 27.20
N SER A 237 16.56 -12.33 26.89
CA SER A 237 17.13 -12.66 25.59
C SER A 237 17.35 -14.17 25.47
N GLY A 238 17.33 -14.73 24.26
CA GLY A 238 17.79 -16.09 23.99
C GLY A 238 17.91 -16.32 22.49
N LEU A 239 19.11 -16.20 21.92
CA LEU A 239 19.96 -17.32 21.49
C LEU A 239 19.54 -17.98 20.16
N LEU A 240 20.29 -17.65 19.11
CA LEU A 240 20.44 -18.43 17.87
C LEU A 240 21.04 -19.81 18.20
N PRO A 241 20.81 -20.85 17.37
CA PRO A 241 21.81 -21.10 16.31
C PRO A 241 21.28 -21.76 15.01
N SER A 242 22.18 -21.75 14.02
CA SER A 242 22.35 -22.78 12.97
C SER A 242 21.57 -22.66 11.67
N LEU A 243 22.17 -21.93 10.73
CA LEU A 243 22.72 -22.46 9.48
C LEU A 243 22.19 -23.82 9.00
N LEU A 244 21.45 -23.85 7.88
CA LEU A 244 21.62 -24.89 6.87
C LEU A 244 21.22 -24.37 5.48
N LEU A 245 22.13 -24.58 4.55
CA LEU A 245 22.05 -24.31 3.11
C LEU A 245 20.84 -24.96 2.46
N LEU A 246 20.29 -24.33 1.41
CA LEU A 246 19.89 -25.00 0.16
C LEU A 246 19.85 -23.96 -0.98
N LEU A 247 21.00 -23.80 -1.63
CA LEU A 247 21.16 -23.21 -2.96
C LEU A 247 21.12 -24.37 -3.96
N LEU A 248 20.04 -24.51 -4.74
CA LEU A 248 19.96 -25.37 -5.94
C LEU A 248 18.89 -24.75 -6.87
N GLY A 249 19.07 -24.56 -8.18
CA GLY A 249 20.16 -24.96 -9.07
C GLY A 249 20.08 -24.24 -10.42
N LEU A 250 21.15 -24.40 -11.19
CA LEU A 250 21.46 -23.82 -12.51
C LEU A 250 20.53 -24.27 -13.65
N TRP A 251 20.29 -23.32 -14.58
CA TRP A 251 20.23 -23.35 -16.07
C TRP A 251 19.22 -24.33 -16.74
N VAL A 252 18.55 -24.01 -17.86
CA VAL A 252 19.08 -23.74 -19.22
C VAL A 252 17.99 -23.04 -20.06
N PHE A 253 18.38 -22.11 -20.94
CA PHE A 253 17.54 -21.48 -21.96
C PHE A 253 17.08 -22.46 -23.06
N ALA A 254 15.84 -22.33 -23.54
CA ALA A 254 15.51 -22.64 -24.93
C ALA A 254 14.32 -21.81 -25.39
N ALA A 255 14.57 -20.99 -26.41
CA ALA A 255 13.57 -20.31 -27.22
C ALA A 255 12.89 -21.30 -28.17
N LEU A 256 11.59 -21.14 -28.38
CA LEU A 256 11.00 -20.91 -29.72
C LEU A 256 9.59 -20.34 -29.57
#